data_AF-X1TYV6-F1
#
_entry.id   AF-X1TYV6-F1
#
_cell.length_a   1.000
_cell.length_b   1.000
_cell.length_c   1.000
_cell.angle_alpha   90.00
_cell.angle_beta   90.00
_cell.angle_gamma   90.00
#
_symmetry.space_group_name_H-M   'P 1'
#
loop_
_entity.id
_entity.type
_entity.pdbx_description
1 polymer ?
#
loop_
_entity_poly.entity_id
_entity_poly.type
_entity_poly.pdbx_seq_one_letter_code
_entity_poly.pdbx_strand_id
1 'polypeptide(L)'
;MYKIALSWNNKTLEVDNSRVASIILIGCGGTGGFVADGLARMLPRAIDLVFIDMDTVEERNLNRQSFTATDIGLFKSEALAKRLAGKYQRPIQYSVLPVGAGDLPRGIVVGCVDNGPARQAIADHLHDGQWWVDSGNGRNFGQVLVGNSKTEKLRPSFIADLCCRLPLPTIQQPAILAQVPRQRSCADAVAADDQSP
;
A
#
# COMPACT_ATOMS: atom_id res chain seq x y z
N MET A 1 -9.36 8.69 22.94
CA MET A 1 -8.27 8.12 23.78
C MET A 1 -8.66 6.68 24.10
N TYR A 2 -7.95 5.68 23.55
CA TYR A 2 -8.18 4.27 23.90
C TYR A 2 -6.98 3.79 24.69
N LYS A 3 -7.20 3.30 25.92
CA LYS A 3 -6.16 2.66 26.73
C LYS A 3 -6.10 1.20 26.28
N ILE A 4 -5.09 0.85 25.48
CA ILE A 4 -4.82 -0.56 25.20
C ILE A 4 -4.00 -1.09 26.38
N ALA A 5 -4.64 -1.88 27.24
CA ALA A 5 -3.93 -2.64 28.26
C ALA A 5 -3.26 -3.83 27.57
N LEU A 6 -1.98 -3.70 27.22
CA LEU A 6 -1.15 -4.85 26.89
C LEU A 6 -0.80 -5.54 28.21
N SER A 7 -1.58 -6.55 28.58
CA SER A 7 -1.37 -7.31 29.80
C SER A 7 -0.16 -8.22 29.63
N TRP A 8 0.96 -7.92 30.30
CA TRP A 8 1.78 -8.91 31.03
C TRP A 8 2.68 -8.26 32.11
N ASN A 9 2.55 -6.95 32.41
CA ASN A 9 3.33 -6.26 33.47
C ASN A 9 2.65 -5.02 34.11
N ASN A 10 1.33 -4.86 34.01
CA ASN A 10 0.58 -3.73 34.63
C ASN A 10 1.09 -2.30 34.31
N LYS A 11 1.88 -2.09 33.25
CA LYS A 11 2.17 -0.76 32.73
C LYS A 11 1.16 -0.41 31.65
N THR A 12 0.24 0.50 31.95
CA THR A 12 -0.65 1.10 30.95
C THR A 12 0.18 2.04 30.07
N LEU A 13 0.43 1.65 28.82
CA LEU A 13 0.92 2.57 27.80
C LEU A 13 -0.27 3.39 27.30
N GLU A 14 -0.29 4.69 27.62
CA GLU A 14 -1.26 5.61 27.05
C GLU A 14 -0.82 5.94 25.62
N VAL A 15 -1.45 5.28 24.64
CA VAL A 15 -1.26 5.59 23.22
C VAL A 15 -2.31 6.62 22.83
N ASP A 16 -1.84 7.81 22.46
CA ASP A 16 -2.71 8.86 21.95
C ASP A 16 -3.20 8.55 20.53
N ASN A 17 -4.35 7.88 20.43
CA ASN A 17 -5.10 7.67 19.19
C ASN A 17 -6.07 8.83 18.87
N SER A 18 -5.82 10.05 19.37
CA SER A 18 -6.64 11.24 19.03
C SER A 18 -6.59 11.62 17.55
N ARG A 19 -5.61 11.10 16.82
CA ARG A 19 -5.54 11.24 15.36
C ARG A 19 -6.39 10.15 14.74
N VAL A 20 -7.38 10.54 13.95
CA VAL A 20 -8.05 9.64 13.01
C VAL A 20 -6.96 8.88 12.26
N ALA A 21 -6.90 7.56 12.46
CA ALA A 21 -5.89 6.75 11.81
C ALA A 21 -6.29 6.63 10.33
N SER A 22 -5.37 6.97 9.44
CA SER A 22 -5.54 6.81 8.00
C SER A 22 -4.76 5.60 7.51
N ILE A 23 -5.33 4.87 6.56
CA ILE A 23 -4.61 3.90 5.74
C ILE A 23 -4.42 4.50 4.35
N ILE A 24 -3.18 4.62 3.93
CA ILE A 24 -2.79 5.19 2.65
C ILE A 24 -2.36 4.04 1.73
N LEU A 25 -3.23 3.64 0.81
CA LEU A 25 -2.92 2.64 -0.21
C LEU A 25 -2.28 3.31 -1.42
N ILE A 26 -1.07 2.88 -1.78
CA ILE A 26 -0.33 3.40 -2.93
C ILE A 26 -0.19 2.30 -3.97
N GLY A 27 -0.76 2.52 -5.16
CA GLY A 27 -0.91 1.53 -6.22
C GLY A 27 -2.27 0.83 -6.13
N CYS A 28 -3.14 1.10 -7.11
CA CYS A 28 -4.51 0.61 -7.24
C CYS A 28 -4.66 -0.44 -8.35
N GLY A 29 -3.54 -1.07 -8.76
CA GLY A 29 -3.53 -2.12 -9.78
C GLY A 29 -4.02 -3.48 -9.27
N GLY A 30 -3.42 -4.58 -9.74
CA GLY A 30 -3.85 -5.95 -9.39
C GLY A 30 -3.87 -6.20 -7.88
N THR A 31 -2.72 -6.11 -7.22
CA THR A 31 -2.60 -6.28 -5.75
C THR A 31 -3.42 -5.23 -5.02
N GLY A 32 -3.28 -3.96 -5.43
CA GLY A 32 -3.95 -2.83 -4.81
C GLY A 32 -5.47 -2.96 -4.77
N GLY A 33 -6.09 -3.47 -5.84
CA GLY A 33 -7.53 -3.70 -5.91
C GLY A 33 -8.04 -4.67 -4.85
N PHE A 34 -7.34 -5.78 -4.62
CA PHE A 34 -7.71 -6.75 -3.57
C PHE A 34 -7.52 -6.16 -2.17
N VAL A 35 -6.40 -5.49 -1.95
CA VAL A 35 -6.11 -4.83 -0.67
C VAL A 35 -7.16 -3.75 -0.38
N ALA A 36 -7.48 -2.90 -1.36
CA ALA A 36 -8.49 -1.85 -1.23
C ALA A 36 -9.87 -2.39 -0.82
N ASP A 37 -10.34 -3.46 -1.49
CA ASP A 37 -11.64 -4.06 -1.18
C ASP A 37 -11.67 -4.65 0.23
N GLY A 38 -10.59 -5.36 0.62
CA GLY A 38 -10.43 -5.91 1.97
C GLY A 38 -10.41 -4.82 3.05
N LEU A 39 -9.63 -3.75 2.84
CA LEU A 39 -9.55 -2.61 3.76
C LEU A 39 -10.91 -1.92 3.91
N ALA A 40 -11.59 -1.64 2.79
CA ALA A 40 -12.89 -0.99 2.80
C ALA A 40 -13.96 -1.82 3.51
N ARG A 41 -13.90 -3.15 3.37
CA ARG A 41 -14.81 -4.10 4.00
C ARG A 41 -14.56 -4.31 5.49
N MET A 42 -13.30 -4.46 5.89
CA MET A 42 -12.93 -4.94 7.23
C MET A 42 -12.71 -3.81 8.23
N LEU A 43 -12.20 -2.65 7.79
CA LEU A 43 -11.80 -1.61 8.72
C LEU A 43 -13.00 -0.81 9.25
N PRO A 44 -12.97 -0.37 10.53
CA PRO A 44 -13.96 0.54 11.06
C PRO A 44 -14.12 1.80 10.21
N ARG A 45 -15.32 2.38 10.20
CA ARG A 45 -15.62 3.63 9.48
C ARG A 45 -14.85 4.85 10.00
N ALA A 46 -14.38 4.78 11.25
CA ALA A 46 -13.54 5.81 11.86
C ALA A 46 -12.10 5.81 11.35
N ILE A 47 -11.72 4.86 10.49
CA ILE A 47 -10.41 4.81 9.83
C ILE A 47 -10.56 5.39 8.43
N ASP A 48 -9.81 6.45 8.15
CA ASP A 48 -9.85 7.06 6.82
C ASP A 48 -9.07 6.21 5.82
N LEU A 49 -9.58 6.11 4.59
CA LEU A 49 -8.91 5.42 3.49
C LEU A 49 -8.54 6.45 2.42
N VAL A 50 -7.28 6.42 2.00
CA VAL A 50 -6.74 7.26 0.94
C VAL A 50 -6.08 6.38 -0.11
N PHE A 51 -6.54 6.46 -1.36
CA PHE A 51 -5.99 5.68 -2.47
C PHE A 51 -5.17 6.56 -3.40
N ILE A 52 -3.94 6.18 -3.69
CA ILE A 52 -3.02 6.96 -4.53
C ILE A 52 -2.57 6.09 -5.71
N ASP A 53 -2.86 6.56 -6.91
CA ASP A 53 -2.39 5.96 -8.17
C ASP A 53 -2.52 7.00 -9.27
N MET A 54 -1.48 7.17 -10.07
CA MET A 54 -1.41 8.12 -11.18
C MET A 54 -1.75 7.50 -12.53
N ASP A 55 -1.85 6.17 -12.61
CA ASP A 55 -2.20 5.49 -13.84
C ASP A 55 -3.70 5.60 -14.12
N THR A 56 -4.06 5.64 -15.40
CA THR A 56 -5.43 5.45 -15.85
C THR A 56 -5.74 3.98 -16.12
N VAL A 57 -7.02 3.64 -16.10
CA VAL A 57 -7.50 2.30 -16.45
C VAL A 57 -7.46 2.13 -17.96
N GLU A 58 -6.82 1.06 -18.40
CA GLU A 58 -6.75 0.64 -19.80
C GLU A 58 -7.46 -0.72 -20.00
N GLU A 59 -7.83 -1.07 -21.23
CA GLU A 59 -8.50 -2.34 -21.55
C GLU A 59 -7.75 -3.58 -21.03
N ARG A 60 -6.42 -3.61 -21.17
CA ARG A 60 -5.58 -4.71 -20.66
C ARG A 60 -5.67 -4.89 -19.13
N ASN A 61 -6.16 -3.90 -18.39
CA ASN A 61 -6.30 -3.99 -16.93
C ASN A 61 -7.53 -4.81 -16.54
N LEU A 62 -8.58 -4.86 -17.37
CA LEU A 62 -9.83 -5.56 -17.06
C LEU A 62 -9.66 -7.05 -16.80
N ASN A 63 -8.63 -7.68 -17.41
CA ASN A 63 -8.38 -9.11 -17.29
C ASN A 63 -7.89 -9.55 -15.90
N ARG A 64 -7.19 -8.68 -15.18
CA ARG A 64 -6.43 -9.05 -13.97
C ARG A 64 -6.51 -8.05 -12.82
N GLN A 65 -7.17 -6.92 -13.02
CA GLN A 65 -7.36 -5.89 -12.03
C GLN A 65 -8.86 -5.70 -11.81
N SER A 66 -9.21 -5.14 -10.66
CA SER A 66 -10.61 -4.94 -10.28
C SER A 66 -11.20 -3.71 -10.98
N PHE A 67 -11.18 -3.67 -12.31
CA PHE A 67 -11.78 -2.60 -13.12
C PHE A 67 -12.78 -3.19 -14.11
N THR A 68 -13.69 -2.35 -14.55
CA THR A 68 -14.74 -2.68 -15.52
C THR A 68 -14.61 -1.81 -16.75
N ALA A 69 -15.30 -2.16 -17.84
CA ALA A 69 -15.25 -1.38 -19.09
C ALA A 69 -15.68 0.09 -18.90
N THR A 70 -16.54 0.38 -17.92
CA THR A 70 -16.96 1.76 -17.62
C THR A 70 -15.88 2.58 -16.91
N ASP A 71 -14.84 1.94 -16.39
CA ASP A 71 -13.74 2.61 -15.70
C ASP A 71 -12.64 3.06 -16.67
N ILE A 72 -12.65 2.60 -17.93
CA ILE A 72 -11.60 2.91 -18.92
C ILE A 72 -11.46 4.44 -19.08
N GLY A 73 -10.21 4.91 -19.01
CA GLY A 73 -9.87 6.33 -19.09
C GLY A 73 -9.93 7.10 -17.76
N LEU A 74 -10.55 6.55 -16.72
CA LEU A 74 -10.47 7.11 -15.37
C LEU A 74 -9.13 6.78 -14.71
N PHE A 75 -8.71 7.59 -13.74
CA PHE A 75 -7.60 7.21 -12.88
C PHE A 75 -7.96 5.98 -12.05
N LYS A 76 -7.03 5.04 -11.91
CA LYS A 76 -7.23 3.79 -11.15
C LYS A 76 -7.66 4.07 -9.71
N SER A 77 -7.03 5.05 -9.07
CA SER A 77 -7.34 5.49 -7.70
C SER A 77 -8.76 6.04 -7.59
N GLU A 78 -9.18 6.89 -8.53
CA GLU A 78 -10.53 7.45 -8.62
C GLU A 78 -11.58 6.37 -8.83
N ALA A 79 -11.43 5.53 -9.85
CA ALA A 79 -12.38 4.48 -10.19
C ALA A 79 -12.59 3.51 -9.02
N LEU A 80 -11.49 3.06 -8.41
CA LEU A 80 -11.53 2.14 -7.27
C LEU A 80 -12.16 2.79 -6.03
N ALA A 81 -11.79 4.04 -5.71
CA ALA A 81 -12.33 4.75 -4.57
C ALA A 81 -13.85 4.96 -4.71
N LYS A 82 -14.33 5.46 -5.85
CA LYS A 82 -15.76 5.69 -6.10
C LYS A 82 -16.56 4.39 -6.01
N ARG A 83 -16.08 3.32 -6.64
CA ARG A 83 -16.75 2.02 -6.65
C ARG A 83 -16.86 1.42 -5.25
N LEU A 84 -15.76 1.43 -4.49
CA LEU A 84 -15.74 0.87 -3.13
C LEU A 84 -16.49 1.76 -2.13
N ALA A 85 -16.46 3.09 -2.31
CA ALA A 85 -17.24 4.01 -1.50
C ALA A 85 -18.75 3.75 -1.64
N GLY A 86 -19.23 3.53 -2.88
CA GLY A 86 -20.61 3.13 -3.13
C GLY A 86 -20.95 1.74 -2.57
N LYS A 87 -20.11 0.74 -2.84
CA LYS A 87 -20.30 -0.65 -2.40
C LYS A 87 -20.39 -0.79 -0.88
N TYR A 88 -19.49 -0.13 -0.15
CA TYR A 88 -19.40 -0.21 1.31
C TYR A 88 -20.04 0.98 2.04
N GLN A 89 -20.65 1.90 1.28
CA GLN A 89 -21.32 3.10 1.77
C GLN A 89 -20.43 3.94 2.71
N ARG A 90 -19.14 4.09 2.42
CA ARG A 90 -18.18 4.82 3.27
C ARG A 90 -17.38 5.83 2.44
N PRO A 91 -16.95 6.97 3.01
CA PRO A 91 -16.06 7.87 2.31
C PRO A 91 -14.70 7.19 2.08
N ILE A 92 -14.17 7.35 0.87
CA ILE A 92 -12.82 6.93 0.48
C ILE A 92 -12.23 8.09 -0.32
N GLN A 93 -11.09 8.59 0.11
CA GLN A 93 -10.37 9.67 -0.54
C GLN A 93 -9.43 9.08 -1.60
N TYR A 94 -9.09 9.87 -2.62
CA TYR A 94 -8.11 9.46 -3.62
C TYR A 94 -7.25 10.63 -4.10
N SER A 95 -6.08 10.29 -4.63
CA SER A 95 -5.18 11.22 -5.30
C SER A 95 -4.69 10.60 -6.61
N VAL A 96 -4.67 11.43 -7.65
CA VAL A 96 -4.16 11.11 -8.99
C VAL A 96 -2.75 11.64 -9.21
N LEU A 97 -2.18 12.30 -8.20
CA LEU A 97 -0.83 12.84 -8.23
C LEU A 97 0.19 11.76 -7.85
N PRO A 98 1.42 11.84 -8.39
CA PRO A 98 2.49 10.93 -8.00
C PRO A 98 2.86 11.09 -6.52
N VAL A 99 3.40 10.02 -5.94
CA VAL A 99 4.04 10.08 -4.63
C VAL A 99 5.19 11.09 -4.69
N GLY A 100 5.17 12.07 -3.77
CA GLY A 100 6.15 13.14 -3.73
C GLY A 100 5.73 14.47 -4.36
N ALA A 101 4.52 14.55 -4.94
CA ALA A 101 3.90 15.84 -5.25
C ALA A 101 3.59 16.67 -3.97
N GLY A 102 3.60 16.02 -2.81
CA GLY A 102 3.49 16.62 -1.49
C GLY A 102 3.76 15.56 -0.40
N ASP A 103 3.65 15.97 0.86
CA ASP A 103 3.79 15.06 1.99
C ASP A 103 2.71 13.97 1.98
N LEU A 104 3.10 12.72 2.25
CA LEU A 104 2.12 11.65 2.47
C LEU A 104 1.26 11.98 3.70
N PRO A 105 -0.04 11.63 3.70
CA PRO A 105 -0.84 11.72 4.91
C PRO A 105 -0.22 10.87 6.03
N ARG A 106 -0.36 11.32 7.28
CA ARG A 106 0.06 10.53 8.44
C ARG A 106 -0.88 9.33 8.62
N GLY A 107 -0.32 8.16 8.90
CA GLY A 107 -1.07 6.92 9.01
C GLY A 107 -0.21 5.71 8.66
N ILE A 108 -0.82 4.59 8.30
CA ILE A 108 -0.09 3.42 7.81
C ILE A 108 -0.11 3.45 6.28
N VAL A 109 1.07 3.38 5.67
CA VAL A 109 1.22 3.26 4.22
C VAL A 109 1.17 1.79 3.84
N VAL A 110 0.35 1.44 2.86
CA VAL A 110 0.30 0.14 2.22
C VAL A 110 0.72 0.31 0.77
N GLY A 111 1.96 -0.07 0.45
CA GLY A 111 2.51 -0.01 -0.90
C GLY A 111 2.14 -1.26 -1.68
N CYS A 112 1.53 -1.09 -2.83
CA CYS A 112 1.15 -2.13 -3.79
C CYS A 112 1.63 -1.78 -5.21
N VAL A 113 2.80 -1.12 -5.29
CA VAL A 113 3.42 -0.64 -6.52
C VAL A 113 4.28 -1.72 -7.18
N ASP A 114 4.42 -1.67 -8.50
CA ASP A 114 5.06 -2.72 -9.30
C ASP A 114 6.53 -2.43 -9.67
N ASN A 115 7.05 -1.25 -9.32
CA ASN A 115 8.36 -0.80 -9.78
C ASN A 115 9.20 -0.15 -8.67
N GLY A 116 10.53 -0.28 -8.82
CA GLY A 116 11.52 0.26 -7.89
C GLY A 116 11.43 1.78 -7.68
N PRO A 117 11.34 2.61 -8.74
CA PRO A 117 11.20 4.06 -8.60
C PRO A 117 10.01 4.48 -7.72
N ALA A 118 8.86 3.84 -7.86
CA ALA A 118 7.70 4.10 -7.00
C ALA A 118 7.97 3.72 -5.53
N ARG A 119 8.65 2.59 -5.27
CA ARG A 119 9.06 2.22 -3.91
C ARG A 119 10.07 3.20 -3.30
N GLN A 120 10.99 3.71 -4.11
CA GLN A 120 11.92 4.76 -3.70
C GLN A 120 11.16 6.05 -3.33
N ALA A 121 10.21 6.47 -4.17
CA ALA A 121 9.39 7.65 -3.90
C ALA A 121 8.60 7.50 -2.59
N ILE A 122 8.07 6.31 -2.27
CA ILE A 122 7.45 6.04 -0.97
C ILE A 122 8.48 6.23 0.14
N ALA A 123 9.64 5.57 0.06
CA ALA A 123 10.67 5.63 1.08
C ALA A 123 11.16 7.07 1.37
N ASP A 124 11.24 7.91 0.34
CA ASP A 124 11.72 9.30 0.46
C ASP A 124 10.69 10.24 1.11
N HIS A 125 9.39 9.93 1.00
CA HIS A 125 8.29 10.78 1.47
C HIS A 125 7.57 10.24 2.72
N LEU A 126 8.06 9.16 3.32
CA LEU A 126 7.56 8.66 4.60
C LEU A 126 7.93 9.61 5.73
N HIS A 127 6.98 9.88 6.63
CA HIS A 127 7.26 10.56 7.89
C HIS A 127 8.14 9.67 8.78
N ASP A 128 8.96 10.29 9.64
CA ASP A 128 9.79 9.55 10.60
C ASP A 128 8.92 8.67 11.52
N GLY A 129 9.24 7.37 11.58
CA GLY A 129 8.49 6.39 12.36
C GLY A 129 7.16 5.93 11.74
N GLN A 130 6.81 6.40 10.54
CA GLN A 130 5.59 5.99 9.84
C GLN A 130 5.70 4.54 9.36
N TRP A 131 4.68 3.74 9.67
CA TRP A 131 4.63 2.34 9.25
C TRP A 131 4.33 2.22 7.76
N TRP A 132 5.12 1.40 7.10
CA TRP A 132 4.95 1.01 5.70
C TRP A 132 4.91 -0.50 5.58
N VAL A 133 3.83 -1.00 4.98
CA VAL A 133 3.66 -2.38 4.51
C VAL A 133 3.86 -2.37 3.00
N ASP A 134 5.00 -2.83 2.51
CA ASP A 134 5.22 -3.07 1.08
C ASP A 134 4.68 -4.44 0.70
N SER A 135 3.98 -4.52 -0.42
CA SER A 135 3.58 -5.75 -1.07
C SER A 135 3.97 -5.70 -2.54
N GLY A 136 4.59 -6.78 -3.00
CA GLY A 136 4.87 -6.99 -4.41
C GLY A 136 4.64 -8.44 -4.81
N ASN A 137 4.32 -8.62 -6.09
CA ASN A 137 4.09 -9.91 -6.71
C ASN A 137 4.95 -10.02 -7.96
N GLY A 138 5.86 -10.98 -7.95
CA GLY A 138 6.57 -11.46 -9.13
C GLY A 138 5.77 -12.54 -9.86
N ARG A 139 6.38 -13.18 -10.87
CA ARG A 139 5.72 -14.23 -11.66
C ARG A 139 5.44 -15.50 -10.85
N ASN A 140 6.37 -15.88 -9.98
CA ASN A 140 6.38 -17.13 -9.23
C ASN A 140 6.70 -16.91 -7.73
N PHE A 141 6.67 -15.67 -7.27
CA PHE A 141 6.87 -15.31 -5.88
C PHE A 141 6.05 -14.08 -5.53
N GLY A 142 5.77 -13.90 -4.24
CA GLY A 142 5.26 -12.66 -3.69
C GLY A 142 6.02 -12.34 -2.41
N GLN A 143 6.02 -11.06 -2.02
CA GLN A 143 6.63 -10.63 -0.79
C GLN A 143 5.76 -9.60 -0.07
N VAL A 144 5.83 -9.61 1.25
CA VAL A 144 5.30 -8.57 2.11
C VAL A 144 6.39 -8.19 3.10
N LEU A 145 6.71 -6.90 3.17
CA LEU A 145 7.75 -6.35 4.04
C LEU A 145 7.13 -5.25 4.89
N VAL A 146 7.46 -5.20 6.18
CA VAL A 146 6.90 -4.22 7.12
C VAL A 146 8.01 -3.50 7.84
N GLY A 147 8.00 -2.17 7.80
CA GLY A 147 9.05 -1.35 8.41
C GLY A 147 8.64 0.10 8.63
N ASN A 148 9.41 0.79 9.47
CA ASN A 148 9.15 2.20 9.81
C ASN A 148 10.41 3.00 10.21
N SER A 149 11.58 2.36 10.24
CA SER A 149 12.80 2.98 10.77
C SER A 149 14.00 2.76 9.87
N LYS A 150 14.82 3.80 9.74
CA LYS A 150 16.17 3.70 9.19
C LYS A 150 17.12 3.03 10.18
N THR A 151 18.25 2.51 9.67
CA THR A 151 19.21 1.71 10.42
C THR A 151 19.73 2.43 11.68
N GLU A 152 20.03 3.72 11.56
CA GLU A 152 20.55 4.58 12.63
C GLU A 152 19.57 4.76 13.79
N LYS A 153 18.26 4.60 13.55
CA LYS A 153 17.21 4.74 14.56
C LYS A 153 16.68 3.40 15.06
N LEU A 154 17.21 2.25 14.62
CA LEU A 154 16.64 0.96 15.01
C LEU A 154 16.68 0.70 16.52
N ARG A 155 17.62 1.29 17.28
CA ARG A 155 17.77 1.02 18.72
C ARG A 155 17.11 2.09 19.60
N PRO A 156 16.31 1.71 20.61
CA PRO A 156 15.78 0.37 20.86
C PRO A 156 14.66 0.00 19.87
N SER A 157 14.64 -1.26 19.41
CA SER A 157 13.58 -1.75 18.49
C SER A 157 12.35 -2.23 19.24
N PHE A 158 12.54 -2.62 20.49
CA PHE A 158 11.51 -3.13 21.39
C PHE A 158 11.44 -2.27 22.65
N ILE A 159 10.23 -1.98 23.09
CA ILE A 159 9.95 -1.43 24.41
C ILE A 159 9.14 -2.49 25.13
N ALA A 160 9.76 -3.17 26.11
CA ALA A 160 9.25 -4.42 26.66
C ALA A 160 9.00 -5.46 25.56
N ASP A 161 7.76 -5.88 25.37
CA ASP A 161 7.28 -6.84 24.37
C ASP A 161 6.76 -6.18 23.08
N LEU A 162 6.65 -4.85 23.05
CA LEU A 162 6.16 -4.11 21.90
C LEU A 162 7.29 -3.83 20.91
N CYS A 163 7.16 -4.34 19.68
CA CYS A 163 8.03 -3.95 18.57
C CYS A 163 7.64 -2.56 18.07
N CYS A 164 8.49 -1.56 18.35
CA CYS A 164 8.24 -0.17 17.96
C CYS A 164 8.96 0.20 16.66
N ARG A 165 10.01 -0.54 16.29
CA ARG A 165 10.82 -0.23 15.10
C ARG A 165 11.22 -1.48 14.35
N LEU A 166 10.96 -1.47 13.04
CA LEU A 166 11.47 -2.44 12.07
C LEU A 166 12.21 -1.69 10.96
N PRO A 167 13.30 -2.27 10.40
CA PRO A 167 14.00 -1.69 9.27
C PRO A 167 13.03 -1.43 8.12
N LEU A 168 13.15 -0.32 7.39
CA LEU A 168 12.29 -0.06 6.23
C LEU A 168 12.33 -1.22 5.21
N PRO A 169 11.26 -1.48 4.45
CA PRO A 169 11.24 -2.48 3.38
C PRO A 169 12.44 -2.40 2.44
N THR A 170 12.88 -1.18 2.09
CA THR A 170 14.06 -0.93 1.24
C THR A 170 15.39 -1.31 1.88
N ILE A 171 15.46 -1.35 3.22
CA ILE A 171 16.63 -1.82 3.97
C ILE A 171 16.58 -3.35 4.12
N GLN A 172 15.39 -3.92 4.36
CA GLN A 172 15.20 -5.37 4.48
C GLN A 172 15.53 -6.09 3.17
N GLN A 173 15.07 -5.54 2.04
CA GLN A 173 15.31 -6.11 0.72
C GLN A 173 15.63 -5.01 -0.30
N PRO A 174 16.90 -4.57 -0.40
CA PRO A 174 17.31 -3.53 -1.34
C PRO A 174 16.96 -3.84 -2.81
N ALA A 175 16.88 -5.13 -3.16
CA ALA A 175 16.52 -5.58 -4.51
C ALA A 175 15.11 -5.14 -4.96
N ILE A 176 14.20 -4.75 -4.06
CA ILE A 176 12.86 -4.24 -4.45
C ILE A 176 12.93 -2.88 -5.15
N LEU A 177 14.05 -2.17 -4.98
CA LEU A 177 14.36 -0.90 -5.66
C LEU A 177 14.93 -1.13 -7.06
N ALA A 178 15.44 -2.32 -7.35
CA ALA A 178 15.95 -2.64 -8.68
C ALA A 178 14.78 -2.70 -9.66
N GLN A 179 14.85 -1.90 -10.73
CA GLN A 179 13.91 -2.01 -11.83
C GLN A 179 14.40 -3.11 -12.77
N VAL A 180 13.83 -4.32 -12.62
CA VAL A 180 14.00 -5.34 -13.66
C VAL A 180 13.20 -4.85 -14.88
N PRO A 181 13.79 -4.84 -16.10
CA PRO A 181 13.06 -4.47 -17.31
C PRO A 181 11.74 -5.25 -17.38
N ARG A 182 10.65 -4.58 -17.77
CA ARG A 182 9.34 -5.23 -17.94
C ARG A 182 9.50 -6.39 -18.94
N GLN A 183 9.63 -7.61 -18.43
CA GLN A 183 9.39 -8.79 -19.25
C GLN A 183 7.91 -8.79 -19.60
N ARG A 184 7.59 -9.15 -20.85
CA ARG A 184 6.21 -9.28 -21.35
C ARG A 184 5.36 -9.98 -20.30
N SER A 185 4.23 -9.38 -19.93
CA SER A 185 3.34 -10.02 -18.98
C SER A 185 2.78 -11.31 -19.59
N CYS A 186 2.30 -12.24 -18.76
CA CYS A 186 1.63 -13.44 -19.27
C CYS A 186 0.46 -13.07 -20.21
N ALA A 187 -0.19 -11.92 -20.01
CA ALA A 187 -1.23 -11.43 -20.91
C ALA A 187 -0.67 -10.98 -22.26
N ASP A 188 0.52 -10.37 -22.30
CA ASP A 188 1.20 -9.99 -23.54
C ASP A 188 1.74 -11.22 -24.28
N ALA A 189 2.12 -12.28 -23.57
CA ALA A 189 2.54 -13.55 -24.16
C ALA A 189 1.36 -14.38 -24.69
N VAL A 190 0.21 -14.37 -23.98
CA VAL A 190 -1.04 -15.00 -24.44
C VAL A 190 -1.62 -14.24 -25.64
N ALA A 191 -1.60 -12.90 -25.61
CA ALA A 191 -2.02 -12.09 -26.76
C ALA A 191 -1.07 -12.20 -27.96
N ALA A 192 0.18 -12.65 -27.75
CA ALA A 192 1.18 -12.86 -28.79
C ALA A 192 1.26 -14.32 -29.29
N ASP A 193 0.40 -15.23 -28.80
CA ASP A 193 0.41 -16.67 -29.12
C ASP A 193 1.77 -17.37 -28.83
N ASP A 194 2.55 -16.78 -27.92
CA ASP A 194 3.93 -17.21 -27.59
C ASP A 194 3.95 -18.38 -26.57
N GLN A 195 2.83 -19.10 -26.38
CA GLN A 195 2.83 -20.31 -25.56
C GLN A 195 3.18 -21.52 -26.43
N SER A 196 4.44 -21.96 -26.35
CA SER A 196 4.79 -23.31 -26.77
C SER A 196 3.99 -24.33 -25.93
N PRO A 197 3.53 -25.44 -26.54
CA PRO A 197 2.72 -26.45 -25.86
C PRO A 197 3.41 -27.10 -24.65
#